data_AF-G3YCF8-F1
#
_entry.id   AF-G3YCF8-F1
#
_cell.length_a   1.000
_cell.length_b   1.000
_cell.length_c   1.000
_cell.angle_alpha   90.00
_cell.angle_beta   90.00
_cell.angle_gamma   90.00
#
_symmetry.space_group_name_H-M   'P 1'
#
loop_
_entity.id
_entity.type
_entity.pdbx_description
1 polymer ?
#
loop_
_entity_poly.entity_id
_entity_poly.type
_entity_poly.pdbx_seq_one_letter_code
_entity_poly.pdbx_strand_id
1 'polypeptide(L)'
;MNHVATVPYTGISISDLENGYDTYQSPTERVIINLPAGPIFNLLYSQSSGEAIPQTVNNGDNAPIAEAERLSQIASTTSSTIVTVNYRLGNSPASPNELTINRNPYKYPTPIHDTLPGFDWVQKTLQPQRLGILGTHMGGSLALMLSLTEARSIQAVAAIDPICDWTSLDEHCIQQPPSSDADGHIISSSRRKGPRGGGTAPRDLVPLLTARKAFFSTPEKYSDAFASPLLFLRSPGKNVPRLFPEYLTGPEYPVPVLKARDSVSAEDDLIDYFWDVYLGEEDSMSEMSSNGETKRGPPRRRKAISRWPPFGLDYGNSGPAWHNPGHGIKRLEMELPWVRIFTQADDSVSESKAPVKSKNTKPSVLSQQAKEMIDVMRRSCFWGREKGYSESRVTLSLYPHDQQVDDARELAGLWLRGKMAD
;
A
#
# COMPACT_ATOMS: atom_id res chain seq x y z
N MET A 1 30.28 5.70 -15.62
CA MET A 1 29.71 6.78 -14.78
C MET A 1 28.20 6.61 -14.84
N ASN A 2 27.60 6.01 -13.82
CA ASN A 2 26.14 5.78 -13.79
C ASN A 2 25.48 7.06 -13.26
N HIS A 3 24.59 7.66 -14.05
CA HIS A 3 23.89 8.88 -13.68
C HIS A 3 22.71 8.57 -12.75
N VAL A 4 22.68 9.22 -11.58
CA VAL A 4 21.48 9.30 -10.73
C VAL A 4 20.68 10.49 -11.22
N ALA A 5 19.57 10.24 -11.92
CA ALA A 5 18.66 11.29 -12.35
C ALA A 5 17.55 11.47 -11.30
N THR A 6 17.42 12.69 -10.79
CA THR A 6 16.31 13.10 -9.92
C THR A 6 15.37 13.97 -10.73
N VAL A 7 14.08 13.64 -10.79
CA VAL A 7 13.07 14.51 -11.41
C VAL A 7 12.54 15.47 -10.32
N PRO A 8 12.81 16.78 -10.38
CA PRO A 8 12.37 17.73 -9.36
C PRO A 8 10.92 18.22 -9.53
N TYR A 9 10.37 18.78 -8.46
CA TYR A 9 9.09 19.48 -8.44
C TYR A 9 9.15 20.83 -9.15
N THR A 10 8.67 20.89 -10.37
CA THR A 10 8.22 22.16 -10.97
C THR A 10 7.04 21.89 -11.89
N GLY A 11 5.97 22.67 -11.71
CA GLY A 11 4.90 22.76 -12.69
C GLY A 11 5.49 23.09 -14.06
N ILE A 12 5.07 22.34 -15.06
CA ILE A 12 5.53 22.50 -16.44
C ILE A 12 4.98 23.84 -16.94
N SER A 13 5.84 24.86 -17.00
CA SER A 13 5.63 26.00 -17.90
C SER A 13 6.26 25.63 -19.23
N ILE A 14 5.41 25.48 -20.26
CA ILE A 14 5.82 25.21 -21.63
C ILE A 14 6.27 26.54 -22.23
N SER A 15 7.56 26.81 -22.16
CA SER A 15 8.29 27.69 -23.08
C SER A 15 9.76 27.56 -22.77
N ASP A 16 10.56 27.39 -23.83
CA ASP A 16 12.02 27.28 -23.87
C ASP A 16 12.57 25.85 -23.87
N LEU A 17 12.56 25.24 -25.07
CA LEU A 17 13.58 24.30 -25.54
C LEU A 17 13.43 24.12 -27.08
N GLU A 18 13.63 25.22 -27.82
CA GLU A 18 14.17 25.12 -29.18
C GLU A 18 15.68 25.31 -29.05
N ASN A 19 16.43 24.20 -29.12
CA ASN A 19 17.71 24.11 -29.81
C ASN A 19 18.22 22.67 -29.72
N GLY A 20 18.27 22.02 -30.89
CA GLY A 20 18.65 20.63 -31.04
C GLY A 20 20.13 20.39 -30.86
N TYR A 21 20.43 19.22 -30.29
CA TYR A 21 21.51 18.33 -30.73
C TYR A 21 21.05 16.90 -30.45
N ASP A 22 20.77 16.15 -31.53
CA ASP A 22 20.54 14.70 -31.49
C ASP A 22 21.81 14.00 -30.99
N THR A 23 21.86 13.75 -29.69
CA THR A 23 22.74 12.74 -29.13
C THR A 23 21.97 11.43 -29.12
N TYR A 24 22.36 10.50 -30.00
CA TYR A 24 21.93 9.10 -29.89
C TYR A 24 22.42 8.56 -28.54
N GLN A 25 21.61 8.70 -27.49
CA GLN A 25 21.81 8.01 -26.24
C GLN A 25 21.70 6.51 -26.53
N SER A 26 22.78 5.77 -26.27
CA SER A 26 22.72 4.31 -26.29
C SER A 26 21.56 3.87 -25.39
N PRO A 27 20.68 2.95 -25.85
CA PRO A 27 19.54 2.52 -25.04
C PRO A 27 20.05 2.03 -23.69
N THR A 28 19.55 2.60 -22.60
CA THR A 28 19.93 2.15 -21.26
C THR A 28 19.37 0.73 -21.06
N GLU A 29 20.25 -0.26 -20.98
CA GLU A 29 19.86 -1.68 -20.98
C GLU A 29 19.01 -2.03 -19.75
N ARG A 30 19.37 -1.49 -18.58
CA ARG A 30 18.70 -1.78 -17.29
C ARG A 30 18.40 -0.51 -16.53
N VAL A 31 17.13 -0.30 -16.23
CA VAL A 31 16.66 0.83 -15.43
C VAL A 31 15.90 0.31 -14.22
N ILE A 32 16.16 0.89 -13.05
CA ILE A 32 15.39 0.65 -11.83
C ILE A 32 14.70 1.96 -11.45
N ILE A 33 13.37 1.95 -11.38
CA ILE A 33 12.60 3.04 -10.79
C ILE A 33 12.61 2.85 -9.27
N ASN A 34 13.15 3.83 -8.55
CA ASN A 34 13.12 3.89 -7.10
C ASN A 34 11.93 4.76 -6.63
N LEU A 35 11.05 4.16 -5.83
CA LEU A 35 9.92 4.82 -5.20
C LEU A 35 10.20 4.92 -3.68
N PRO A 36 10.43 6.14 -3.16
CA PRO A 36 10.85 6.33 -1.77
C PRO A 36 9.76 5.93 -0.77
N ALA A 37 10.09 5.91 0.52
CA ALA A 37 9.20 5.49 1.61
C ALA A 37 7.92 6.34 1.80
N GLY A 38 7.98 7.62 1.44
CA GLY A 38 6.96 8.60 1.83
C GLY A 38 7.02 8.96 3.33
N PRO A 39 6.12 9.83 3.82
CA PRO A 39 6.30 10.50 5.11
C PRO A 39 5.83 9.71 6.36
N ILE A 40 5.38 8.46 6.25
CA ILE A 40 4.74 7.71 7.36
C ILE A 40 5.64 7.56 8.58
N PHE A 41 6.91 7.23 8.38
CA PHE A 41 7.82 6.94 9.49
C PHE A 41 8.61 8.16 9.97
N ASN A 42 8.50 9.30 9.28
CA ASN A 42 9.08 10.56 9.76
C ASN A 42 8.25 11.18 10.91
N LEU A 43 6.97 10.80 11.05
CA LEU A 43 6.09 11.30 12.11
C LEU A 43 6.49 10.84 13.53
N LEU A 44 7.15 9.68 13.66
CA LEU A 44 7.58 9.13 14.96
C LEU A 44 8.83 9.81 15.52
N TYR A 45 9.73 10.29 14.65
CA TYR A 45 10.92 11.03 15.08
C TYR A 45 10.59 12.41 15.67
N SER A 46 9.45 13.01 15.30
CA SER A 46 9.04 14.33 15.81
C SER A 46 8.33 14.28 17.18
N GLN A 47 7.85 13.11 17.63
CA GLN A 47 7.07 13.01 18.88
C GLN A 47 7.85 12.39 20.04
N SER A 48 9.05 11.85 19.79
CA SER A 48 9.89 11.24 20.83
C SER A 48 10.81 12.22 21.57
N SER A 49 10.90 13.49 21.19
CA SER A 49 11.69 14.52 21.88
C SER A 49 10.91 15.18 23.04
N GLY A 50 10.30 14.35 23.89
CA GLY A 50 9.51 14.76 25.06
C GLY A 50 10.30 14.84 26.38
N GLU A 51 11.63 14.78 26.38
CA GLU A 51 12.45 15.02 27.56
C GLU A 51 13.52 16.08 27.28
N ALA A 52 13.58 17.07 28.16
CA ALA A 52 14.51 18.18 28.09
C ALA A 52 15.94 17.77 28.50
N ILE A 53 16.92 18.44 27.85
CA ILE A 53 18.36 18.63 28.16
C ILE A 53 19.33 17.76 27.33
N PRO A 54 20.46 18.31 26.80
CA PRO A 54 20.69 19.60 26.13
C PRO A 54 21.10 19.40 24.65
N GLN A 55 21.09 20.49 23.90
CA GLN A 55 21.50 20.59 22.50
C GLN A 55 22.82 19.86 22.19
N THR A 56 22.76 18.82 21.36
CA THR A 56 23.89 18.42 20.52
C THR A 56 23.40 18.06 19.12
N VAL A 57 23.71 18.98 18.21
CA VAL A 57 23.97 18.83 16.76
C VAL A 57 22.86 18.27 15.86
N ASN A 58 22.25 19.21 15.13
CA ASN A 58 21.77 19.11 13.74
C ASN A 58 22.09 17.80 13.02
N ASN A 59 21.10 16.92 12.88
CA ASN A 59 21.15 15.79 11.93
C ASN A 59 20.06 15.89 10.84
N GLY A 60 19.62 17.12 10.53
CA GLY A 60 18.73 17.40 9.39
C GLY A 60 19.46 17.49 8.04
N ASP A 61 20.76 17.81 8.05
CA ASP A 61 21.51 18.16 6.83
C ASP A 61 22.16 16.94 6.11
N ASN A 62 22.30 15.80 6.78
CA ASN A 62 23.04 14.63 6.25
C ASN A 62 22.15 13.49 5.69
N ALA A 63 20.84 13.49 5.97
CA ALA A 63 19.91 12.48 5.47
C ALA A 63 19.82 12.38 3.93
N PRO A 64 19.76 13.48 3.14
CA PRO A 64 19.70 13.38 1.69
C PRO A 64 21.00 12.87 1.06
N ILE A 65 22.15 13.12 1.70
CA ILE A 65 23.47 12.65 1.26
C ILE A 65 23.57 11.13 1.45
N ALA A 66 23.12 10.62 2.61
CA ALA A 66 23.14 9.18 2.89
C ALA A 66 22.24 8.37 1.93
N GLU A 67 21.06 8.85 1.57
CA GLU A 67 20.18 8.16 0.61
C GLU A 67 20.78 8.14 -0.80
N ALA A 68 21.38 9.25 -1.25
CA ALA A 68 22.02 9.31 -2.56
C ALA A 68 23.22 8.35 -2.67
N GLU A 69 24.04 8.26 -1.61
CA GLU A 69 25.15 7.29 -1.54
C GLU A 69 24.65 5.84 -1.63
N ARG A 70 23.58 5.51 -0.90
CA ARG A 70 22.98 4.17 -0.93
C ARG A 70 22.40 3.81 -2.29
N LEU A 71 21.68 4.72 -2.93
CA LEU A 71 21.21 4.51 -4.29
C LEU A 71 22.38 4.37 -5.28
N SER A 72 23.49 5.09 -5.06
CA SER A 72 24.71 4.91 -5.87
C SER A 72 25.32 3.51 -5.71
N GLN A 73 25.32 2.96 -4.49
CA GLN A 73 25.77 1.59 -4.23
C GLN A 73 24.87 0.55 -4.90
N ILE A 74 23.55 0.73 -4.85
CA ILE A 74 22.60 -0.14 -5.54
C ILE A 74 22.82 -0.05 -7.06
N ALA A 75 22.94 1.16 -7.62
CA ALA A 75 23.15 1.35 -9.06
C ALA A 75 24.43 0.66 -9.55
N SER A 76 25.50 0.77 -8.75
CA SER A 76 26.78 0.09 -9.00
C SER A 76 26.62 -1.43 -8.94
N THR A 77 25.96 -1.93 -7.90
CA THR A 77 25.79 -3.37 -7.62
C THR A 77 24.90 -4.04 -8.66
N THR A 78 23.83 -3.39 -9.10
CA THR A 78 22.89 -3.93 -10.09
C THR A 78 23.34 -3.67 -11.53
N SER A 79 24.32 -2.79 -11.73
CA SER A 79 24.71 -2.27 -13.05
C SER A 79 23.50 -1.69 -13.79
N SER A 80 22.68 -0.92 -13.07
CA SER A 80 21.46 -0.30 -13.60
C SER A 80 21.51 1.20 -13.42
N THR A 81 20.84 1.93 -14.30
CA THR A 81 20.49 3.33 -14.08
C THR A 81 19.34 3.39 -13.07
N ILE A 82 19.49 4.16 -12.00
CA ILE A 82 18.40 4.39 -11.03
C ILE A 82 17.73 5.71 -11.31
N VAL A 83 16.41 5.68 -11.47
CA VAL A 83 15.57 6.86 -11.59
C VAL A 83 14.68 6.94 -10.36
N THR A 84 14.82 8.00 -9.57
CA THR A 84 13.97 8.20 -8.40
C THR A 84 12.79 9.09 -8.75
N VAL A 85 11.57 8.58 -8.54
CA VAL A 85 10.34 9.36 -8.73
C VAL A 85 9.88 9.88 -7.37
N ASN A 86 10.13 11.18 -7.14
CA ASN A 86 9.69 11.86 -5.93
C ASN A 86 8.21 12.27 -6.09
N TYR A 87 7.32 11.48 -5.50
CA TYR A 87 5.88 11.70 -5.54
C TYR A 87 5.39 12.51 -4.32
N ARG A 88 4.36 13.35 -4.51
CA ARG A 88 3.87 14.26 -3.45
C ARG A 88 2.96 13.52 -2.51
N LEU A 89 3.29 13.55 -1.23
CA LEU A 89 2.44 13.04 -0.17
C LEU A 89 2.81 13.72 1.15
N GLY A 90 1.81 14.10 1.94
CA GLY A 90 2.00 14.78 3.21
C GLY A 90 2.41 16.24 3.06
N ASN A 91 3.16 16.76 4.02
CA ASN A 91 3.52 18.17 4.07
C ASN A 91 4.60 18.49 3.04
N SER A 92 4.42 19.58 2.28
CA SER A 92 5.44 20.09 1.36
C SER A 92 6.68 20.57 2.14
N PRO A 93 7.92 20.25 1.72
CA PRO A 93 9.11 20.83 2.32
C PRO A 93 9.06 22.36 2.16
N ALA A 94 9.24 23.08 3.26
CA ALA A 94 9.25 24.55 3.30
C ALA A 94 10.24 25.08 2.25
N SER A 95 9.76 25.79 1.22
CA SER A 95 10.63 26.70 0.48
C SER A 95 10.75 27.95 1.36
N PRO A 96 11.96 28.46 1.64
CA PRO A 96 12.16 29.54 2.61
C PRO A 96 11.52 30.88 2.22
N ASN A 97 10.93 31.01 1.02
CA ASN A 97 10.43 32.27 0.47
C ASN A 97 8.90 32.35 0.25
N GLU A 98 8.12 31.35 0.65
CA GLU A 98 6.66 31.42 0.49
C GLU A 98 5.96 31.84 1.78
N LEU A 99 5.36 33.04 1.75
CA LEU A 99 4.51 33.57 2.80
C LEU A 99 3.43 32.54 3.19
N THR A 100 3.43 32.21 4.47
CA THR A 100 2.70 31.14 5.16
C THR A 100 1.18 31.35 5.19
N ILE A 101 0.49 31.29 4.05
CA ILE A 101 -0.97 31.54 4.04
C ILE A 101 -1.81 30.29 3.75
N ASN A 102 -1.40 29.28 2.97
CA ASN A 102 -2.19 28.03 2.82
C ASN A 102 -1.37 26.85 2.27
N ARG A 103 -0.51 26.21 3.08
CA ARG A 103 0.11 24.94 2.69
C ARG A 103 -0.77 23.77 3.08
N ASN A 104 -1.74 23.45 2.22
CA ASN A 104 -2.49 22.21 2.36
C ASN A 104 -1.56 21.01 2.09
N PRO A 105 -1.59 19.96 2.92
CA PRO A 105 -0.81 18.76 2.69
C PRO A 105 -1.26 18.06 1.40
N TYR A 106 -0.31 17.48 0.66
CA TYR A 106 -0.61 16.64 -0.48
C TYR A 106 -1.22 15.32 -0.02
N LYS A 107 -2.31 14.91 -0.67
CA LYS A 107 -3.12 13.73 -0.31
C LYS A 107 -3.34 12.86 -1.54
N TYR A 108 -3.82 11.64 -1.35
CA TYR A 108 -4.32 10.82 -2.45
C TYR A 108 -5.43 11.54 -3.22
N PRO A 109 -5.45 11.45 -4.58
CA PRO A 109 -4.63 10.58 -5.44
C PRO A 109 -3.32 11.20 -5.99
N THR A 110 -2.86 12.35 -5.48
CA THR A 110 -1.64 13.02 -5.99
C THR A 110 -0.41 12.12 -6.15
N PRO A 111 -0.02 11.24 -5.20
CA PRO A 111 1.15 10.39 -5.40
C PRO A 111 1.02 9.42 -6.58
N ILE A 112 -0.20 8.99 -6.93
CA ILE A 112 -0.46 8.16 -8.12
C ILE A 112 -0.25 9.00 -9.38
N HIS A 113 -0.79 10.22 -9.39
CA HIS A 113 -0.65 11.17 -10.50
C HIS A 113 0.77 11.71 -10.68
N ASP A 114 1.64 11.58 -9.71
CA ASP A 114 3.07 11.88 -9.87
C ASP A 114 3.85 10.63 -10.34
N THR A 115 3.47 9.45 -9.85
CA THR A 115 4.15 8.19 -10.16
C THR A 115 3.93 7.73 -11.59
N LEU A 116 2.69 7.75 -12.09
CA LEU A 116 2.37 7.28 -13.44
C LEU A 116 3.06 8.12 -14.53
N PRO A 117 3.03 9.47 -14.49
CA PRO A 117 3.81 10.28 -15.43
C PRO A 117 5.32 10.07 -15.30
N GLY A 118 5.83 9.84 -14.09
CA GLY A 118 7.25 9.50 -13.89
C GLY A 118 7.62 8.18 -14.54
N PHE A 119 6.76 7.16 -14.42
CA PHE A 119 6.89 5.88 -15.12
C PHE A 119 6.87 6.06 -16.64
N ASP A 120 5.87 6.77 -17.16
CA ASP A 120 5.74 7.11 -18.58
C ASP A 120 6.99 7.81 -19.14
N TRP A 121 7.53 8.78 -18.39
CA TRP A 121 8.75 9.48 -18.76
C TRP A 121 9.93 8.53 -18.87
N VAL A 122 10.12 7.63 -17.90
CA VAL A 122 11.18 6.60 -17.94
C VAL A 122 11.03 5.73 -19.18
N GLN A 123 9.82 5.28 -19.50
CA GLN A 123 9.59 4.46 -20.68
C GLN A 123 9.88 5.20 -21.99
N LYS A 124 9.39 6.43 -22.13
CA LYS A 124 9.50 7.22 -23.37
C LYS A 124 10.93 7.72 -23.60
N THR A 125 11.61 8.16 -22.54
CA THR A 125 12.93 8.80 -22.61
C THR A 125 14.06 7.80 -22.56
N LEU A 126 14.03 6.83 -21.63
CA LEU A 126 15.13 5.89 -21.44
C LEU A 126 14.98 4.60 -22.24
N GLN A 127 13.74 4.28 -22.67
CA GLN A 127 13.40 3.08 -23.45
C GLN A 127 14.10 1.82 -22.94
N PRO A 128 13.94 1.49 -21.65
CA PRO A 128 14.71 0.43 -21.03
C PRO A 128 14.38 -0.92 -21.65
N GLN A 129 15.41 -1.72 -21.97
CA GLN A 129 15.19 -3.11 -22.36
C GLN A 129 14.70 -3.95 -21.18
N ARG A 130 15.17 -3.62 -19.96
CA ARG A 130 14.78 -4.26 -18.71
C ARG A 130 14.45 -3.20 -17.67
N LEU A 131 13.22 -3.23 -17.17
CA LEU A 131 12.72 -2.29 -16.18
C LEU A 131 12.42 -2.99 -14.85
N GLY A 132 13.10 -2.57 -13.80
CA GLY A 132 12.83 -2.97 -12.42
C GLY A 132 12.15 -1.85 -11.64
N ILE A 133 11.38 -2.19 -10.61
CA ILE A 133 10.85 -1.21 -9.66
C ILE A 133 11.26 -1.62 -8.25
N LEU A 134 11.79 -0.66 -7.49
CA LEU A 134 12.13 -0.78 -6.09
C LEU A 134 11.27 0.21 -5.31
N GLY A 135 10.44 -0.27 -4.39
CA GLY A 135 9.57 0.57 -3.58
C GLY A 135 9.65 0.25 -2.10
N THR A 136 9.62 1.27 -1.24
CA THR A 136 9.55 1.11 0.22
C THR A 136 8.26 1.71 0.75
N HIS A 137 7.57 1.07 1.70
CA HIS A 137 6.36 1.60 2.36
C HIS A 137 5.30 2.12 1.37
N MET A 138 5.11 3.45 1.29
CA MET A 138 4.21 4.07 0.31
C MET A 138 4.69 3.84 -1.13
N GLY A 139 6.00 3.94 -1.38
CA GLY A 139 6.61 3.59 -2.66
C GLY A 139 6.47 2.09 -2.95
N GLY A 140 6.44 1.25 -1.92
CA GLY A 140 6.13 -0.18 -2.05
C GLY A 140 4.70 -0.43 -2.51
N SER A 141 3.73 0.31 -1.94
CA SER A 141 2.33 0.31 -2.41
C SER A 141 2.25 0.73 -3.88
N LEU A 142 2.92 1.81 -4.25
CA LEU A 142 2.94 2.32 -5.63
C LEU A 142 3.64 1.36 -6.59
N ALA A 143 4.71 0.68 -6.16
CA ALA A 143 5.39 -0.34 -6.92
C ALA A 143 4.49 -1.55 -7.20
N LEU A 144 3.72 -1.99 -6.19
CA LEU A 144 2.73 -3.06 -6.37
C LEU A 144 1.56 -2.62 -7.25
N MET A 145 1.10 -1.37 -7.14
CA MET A 145 0.11 -0.79 -8.05
C MET A 145 0.61 -0.86 -9.51
N LEU A 146 1.82 -0.36 -9.79
CA LEU A 146 2.44 -0.46 -11.11
C LEU A 146 2.61 -1.92 -11.57
N SER A 147 2.95 -2.85 -10.67
CA SER A 147 3.07 -4.27 -11.02
C SER A 147 1.75 -4.89 -11.54
N LEU A 148 0.62 -4.35 -11.09
CA LEU A 148 -0.72 -4.84 -11.42
C LEU A 148 -1.34 -4.08 -12.60
N THR A 149 -0.93 -2.83 -12.85
CA THR A 149 -1.48 -2.00 -13.93
C THR A 149 -0.58 -1.92 -15.16
N GLU A 150 0.74 -1.87 -14.96
CA GLU A 150 1.77 -1.72 -16.00
C GLU A 150 2.60 -3.00 -16.19
N ALA A 151 2.03 -4.15 -15.85
CA ALA A 151 2.72 -5.45 -15.75
C ALA A 151 3.58 -5.81 -16.97
N ARG A 152 3.12 -5.48 -18.19
CA ARG A 152 3.79 -5.81 -19.45
C ARG A 152 5.16 -5.13 -19.60
N SER A 153 5.27 -3.93 -19.05
CA SER A 153 6.42 -3.06 -19.22
C SER A 153 7.50 -3.31 -18.17
N ILE A 154 7.18 -4.09 -17.14
CA ILE A 154 8.00 -4.28 -15.96
C ILE A 154 8.52 -5.72 -15.96
N GLN A 155 9.81 -5.88 -15.73
CA GLN A 155 10.43 -7.19 -15.61
C GLN A 155 10.30 -7.71 -14.16
N ALA A 156 10.63 -6.87 -13.18
CA ALA A 156 10.66 -7.26 -11.78
C ALA A 156 10.31 -6.11 -10.81
N VAL A 157 9.68 -6.45 -9.69
CA VAL A 157 9.24 -5.51 -8.64
C VAL A 157 9.68 -6.02 -7.29
N ALA A 158 10.45 -5.20 -6.58
CA ALA A 158 10.81 -5.41 -5.19
C ALA A 158 10.09 -4.37 -4.31
N ALA A 159 9.23 -4.83 -3.42
CA ALA A 159 8.47 -3.97 -2.51
C ALA A 159 8.84 -4.27 -1.05
N ILE A 160 9.33 -3.27 -0.31
CA ILE A 160 9.80 -3.40 1.07
C ILE A 160 8.76 -2.80 2.01
N ASP A 161 8.25 -3.61 2.93
CA ASP A 161 7.17 -3.31 3.87
C ASP A 161 6.05 -2.47 3.24
N PRO A 162 5.47 -2.93 2.11
CA PRO A 162 4.48 -2.17 1.38
C PRO A 162 3.17 -2.09 2.15
N ILE A 163 2.49 -0.96 2.04
CA ILE A 163 1.10 -0.84 2.49
C ILE A 163 0.22 -1.35 1.37
N CYS A 164 -0.50 -2.44 1.61
CA CYS A 164 -1.28 -3.11 0.58
C CYS A 164 -2.78 -2.85 0.72
N ASP A 165 -3.25 -2.51 1.93
CA ASP A 165 -4.68 -2.37 2.23
C ASP A 165 -4.96 -1.37 3.36
N TRP A 166 -5.42 -0.18 3.00
CA TRP A 166 -5.85 0.84 3.97
C TRP A 166 -7.22 0.56 4.59
N THR A 167 -8.04 -0.25 3.93
CA THR A 167 -9.40 -0.54 4.37
C THR A 167 -9.35 -1.45 5.59
N SER A 168 -8.48 -2.45 5.63
CA SER A 168 -8.51 -3.49 6.68
C SER A 168 -7.89 -3.09 8.03
N LEU A 169 -7.38 -1.86 8.20
CA LEU A 169 -6.71 -1.44 9.46
C LEU A 169 -7.59 -1.59 10.71
N ASP A 170 -8.90 -1.38 10.56
CA ASP A 170 -9.87 -1.44 11.66
C ASP A 170 -10.01 -2.85 12.25
N GLU A 171 -9.61 -3.89 11.50
CA GLU A 171 -9.66 -5.28 11.95
C GLU A 171 -8.63 -5.58 13.05
N HIS A 172 -7.61 -4.72 13.19
CA HIS A 172 -6.62 -4.80 14.26
C HIS A 172 -7.02 -4.00 15.52
N CYS A 173 -8.14 -3.29 15.47
CA CYS A 173 -8.66 -2.48 16.58
C CYS A 173 -9.70 -3.26 17.41
N ILE A 174 -9.81 -2.90 18.69
CA ILE A 174 -10.92 -3.38 19.54
C ILE A 174 -12.19 -2.64 19.12
N GLN A 175 -13.31 -3.35 18.98
CA GLN A 175 -14.60 -2.76 18.68
C GLN A 175 -15.29 -2.36 19.98
N GLN A 176 -15.65 -1.09 20.15
CA GLN A 176 -16.46 -0.68 21.30
C GLN A 176 -17.83 -1.37 21.22
N PRO A 177 -18.33 -2.00 22.30
CA PRO A 177 -19.70 -2.50 22.30
C PRO A 177 -20.66 -1.30 22.10
N PRO A 178 -21.75 -1.47 21.34
CA PRO A 178 -22.78 -0.42 21.27
C PRO A 178 -23.23 -0.10 22.71
N SER A 179 -23.35 1.18 23.04
CA SER A 179 -23.85 1.63 24.33
C SER A 179 -25.20 0.96 24.61
N SER A 180 -25.39 0.52 25.86
CA SER A 180 -26.68 0.00 26.32
C SER A 180 -27.74 1.08 26.15
N ASP A 181 -28.88 0.72 25.56
CA ASP A 181 -30.09 1.55 25.59
C ASP A 181 -30.42 1.92 27.05
N ALA A 182 -31.13 3.03 27.26
CA ALA A 182 -31.49 3.59 28.57
C ALA A 182 -32.24 2.61 29.51
N ASP A 183 -32.72 1.47 29.00
CA ASP A 183 -33.45 0.43 29.73
C ASP A 183 -32.58 -0.73 30.26
N GLY A 184 -31.25 -0.64 30.16
CA GLY A 184 -30.35 -1.58 30.86
C GLY A 184 -30.40 -3.04 30.39
N HIS A 185 -31.07 -3.34 29.27
CA HIS A 185 -31.13 -4.69 28.73
C HIS A 185 -29.83 -5.03 27.98
N ILE A 186 -28.96 -5.78 28.64
CA ILE A 186 -27.76 -6.36 28.04
C ILE A 186 -28.20 -7.43 27.03
N ILE A 187 -28.30 -7.07 25.75
CA ILE A 187 -28.36 -8.06 24.68
C ILE A 187 -26.96 -8.65 24.55
N SER A 188 -26.76 -9.83 25.14
CA SER A 188 -25.58 -10.67 24.95
C SER A 188 -25.46 -11.04 23.46
N SER A 189 -24.85 -10.16 22.67
CA SER A 189 -24.43 -10.52 21.32
C SER A 189 -23.29 -11.54 21.46
N SER A 190 -23.55 -12.74 20.95
CA SER A 190 -22.64 -13.87 20.98
C SER A 190 -21.24 -13.46 20.51
N ARG A 191 -20.27 -13.50 21.43
CA ARG A 191 -18.82 -13.66 21.22
C ARG A 191 -18.33 -13.28 19.80
N ARG A 192 -18.32 -12.00 19.45
CA ARG A 192 -17.39 -11.53 18.41
C ARG A 192 -16.00 -11.70 19.00
N LYS A 193 -15.21 -12.64 18.45
CA LYS A 193 -13.78 -12.83 18.76
C LYS A 193 -13.02 -11.56 18.36
N GLY A 194 -13.10 -10.51 19.19
CA GLY A 194 -12.04 -9.51 19.25
C GLY A 194 -10.77 -10.16 19.79
N PRO A 195 -9.59 -9.55 19.60
CA PRO A 195 -8.37 -10.00 20.25
C PRO A 195 -8.65 -10.12 21.75
N ARG A 196 -8.52 -11.33 22.31
CA ARG A 196 -8.71 -11.54 23.75
C ARG A 196 -7.77 -10.57 24.47
N GLY A 197 -8.35 -9.67 25.26
CA GLY A 197 -7.65 -8.60 25.96
C GLY A 197 -6.47 -9.17 26.74
N GLY A 198 -5.28 -8.64 26.46
CA GLY A 198 -4.02 -9.08 27.07
C GLY A 198 -2.76 -8.79 26.26
N GLY A 199 -2.87 -8.44 24.97
CA GLY A 199 -1.70 -8.13 24.13
C GLY A 199 -1.71 -6.72 23.57
N THR A 200 -0.54 -6.07 23.53
CA THR A 200 -0.29 -4.76 22.91
C THR A 200 -0.69 -4.75 21.43
N ALA A 201 -1.02 -3.58 20.86
CA ALA A 201 -1.20 -3.43 19.43
C ALA A 201 0.08 -3.76 18.66
N PRO A 202 -0.03 -4.19 17.38
CA PRO A 202 1.10 -4.16 16.47
C PRO A 202 1.75 -2.77 16.46
N ARG A 203 3.09 -2.71 16.47
CA ARG A 203 3.87 -1.47 16.61
C ARG A 203 3.56 -0.42 15.55
N ASP A 204 3.16 -0.86 14.37
CA ASP A 204 2.89 -0.05 13.18
C ASP A 204 1.41 0.32 13.02
N LEU A 205 0.51 -0.25 13.83
CA LEU A 205 -0.93 0.01 13.70
C LEU A 205 -1.30 1.49 13.92
N VAL A 206 -0.84 2.09 15.03
CA VAL A 206 -1.16 3.49 15.36
C VAL A 206 -0.59 4.45 14.31
N PRO A 207 0.70 4.33 13.89
CA PRO A 207 1.23 5.12 12.78
C PRO A 207 0.40 5.00 11.51
N LEU A 208 -0.05 3.79 11.14
CA LEU A 208 -0.88 3.57 9.95
C LEU A 208 -2.27 4.21 10.07
N LEU A 209 -2.92 4.13 11.23
CA LEU A 209 -4.21 4.79 11.47
C LEU A 209 -4.10 6.32 11.35
N THR A 210 -3.05 6.90 11.93
CA THR A 210 -2.73 8.33 11.81
C THR A 210 -2.46 8.72 10.35
N ALA A 211 -1.63 7.94 9.66
CA ALA A 211 -1.30 8.17 8.25
C ALA A 211 -2.54 8.11 7.35
N ARG A 212 -3.46 7.15 7.57
CA ARG A 212 -4.70 7.05 6.80
C ARG A 212 -5.58 8.31 6.95
N LYS A 213 -5.66 8.90 8.14
CA LYS A 213 -6.39 10.17 8.34
C LYS A 213 -5.67 11.36 7.68
N ALA A 214 -4.34 11.34 7.69
CA ALA A 214 -3.53 12.42 7.11
C ALA A 214 -3.52 12.41 5.57
N PHE A 215 -3.43 11.23 4.95
CA PHE A 215 -3.15 11.08 3.52
C PHE A 215 -4.38 11.06 2.63
N PHE A 216 -5.57 10.90 3.22
CA PHE A 216 -6.82 10.82 2.46
C PHE A 216 -7.74 11.97 2.84
N SER A 217 -8.43 12.53 1.84
CA SER A 217 -9.42 13.59 2.06
C SER A 217 -10.78 13.02 2.47
N THR A 218 -11.12 11.83 1.97
CA THR A 218 -12.35 11.12 2.27
C THR A 218 -12.10 9.60 2.35
N PRO A 219 -12.99 8.82 3.00
CA PRO A 219 -12.84 7.38 3.10
C PRO A 219 -12.89 6.60 1.78
N GLU A 220 -13.61 7.11 0.78
CA GLU A 220 -13.69 6.52 -0.56
C GLU A 220 -12.30 6.45 -1.19
N LYS A 221 -11.45 7.45 -0.92
CA LYS A 221 -10.11 7.53 -1.51
C LYS A 221 -9.15 6.45 -1.01
N TYR A 222 -9.27 5.98 0.24
CA TYR A 222 -8.45 4.86 0.71
C TYR A 222 -9.02 3.49 0.32
N SER A 223 -10.26 3.48 -0.15
CA SER A 223 -10.93 2.31 -0.73
C SER A 223 -10.70 2.19 -2.25
N ASP A 224 -9.91 3.10 -2.83
CA ASP A 224 -9.44 3.05 -4.21
C ASP A 224 -8.36 1.96 -4.37
N ALA A 225 -8.47 1.15 -5.42
CA ALA A 225 -7.50 0.09 -5.71
C ALA A 225 -6.09 0.62 -6.03
N PHE A 226 -5.96 1.83 -6.55
CA PHE A 226 -4.65 2.45 -6.78
C PHE A 226 -3.96 2.87 -5.48
N ALA A 227 -4.72 3.14 -4.43
CA ALA A 227 -4.19 3.46 -3.10
C ALA A 227 -4.00 2.22 -2.22
N SER A 228 -4.85 1.20 -2.41
CA SER A 228 -4.82 -0.10 -1.73
C SER A 228 -4.70 -1.22 -2.78
N PRO A 229 -3.48 -1.56 -3.26
CA PRO A 229 -3.26 -2.48 -4.38
C PRO A 229 -3.92 -3.86 -4.22
N LEU A 230 -4.14 -4.29 -2.98
CA LEU A 230 -4.83 -5.54 -2.70
C LEU A 230 -6.26 -5.56 -3.27
N LEU A 231 -6.90 -4.39 -3.42
CA LEU A 231 -8.26 -4.26 -3.94
C LEU A 231 -8.38 -4.50 -5.45
N PHE A 232 -7.27 -4.51 -6.21
CA PHE A 232 -7.29 -5.02 -7.59
C PHE A 232 -7.59 -6.52 -7.65
N LEU A 233 -7.32 -7.24 -6.57
CA LEU A 233 -7.32 -8.69 -6.53
C LEU A 233 -8.38 -9.27 -5.58
N ARG A 234 -9.03 -8.43 -4.78
CA ARG A 234 -10.15 -8.82 -3.91
C ARG A 234 -11.05 -7.65 -3.53
N SER A 235 -12.28 -7.94 -3.13
CA SER A 235 -13.16 -6.93 -2.51
C SER A 235 -12.72 -6.58 -1.08
N PRO A 236 -13.01 -5.36 -0.58
CA PRO A 236 -12.69 -4.96 0.80
C PRO A 236 -13.52 -5.72 1.85
N GLY A 237 -14.63 -6.36 1.46
CA GLY A 237 -15.51 -7.11 2.36
C GLY A 237 -16.32 -6.24 3.33
N LYS A 238 -16.33 -4.92 3.11
CA LYS A 238 -17.10 -3.95 3.89
C LYS A 238 -17.44 -2.73 3.05
N ASN A 239 -18.51 -2.05 3.43
CA ASN A 239 -18.91 -0.79 2.80
C ASN A 239 -17.91 0.32 3.18
N VAL A 240 -17.74 1.28 2.26
CA VAL A 240 -16.93 2.47 2.52
C VAL A 240 -17.63 3.30 3.60
N PRO A 241 -16.96 3.64 4.72
CA PRO A 241 -17.62 4.43 5.75
C PRO A 241 -17.79 5.87 5.26
N ARG A 242 -18.96 6.48 5.50
CA ARG A 242 -19.26 7.87 5.11
C ARG A 242 -18.32 8.92 5.75
N LEU A 243 -17.77 8.61 6.92
CA LEU A 243 -16.86 9.46 7.68
C LEU A 243 -15.62 8.67 8.10
N PHE A 244 -14.52 9.36 8.34
CA PHE A 244 -13.31 8.73 8.89
C PHE A 244 -13.63 8.11 10.26
N PRO A 245 -13.29 6.83 10.49
CA PRO A 245 -13.50 6.24 11.79
C PRO A 245 -12.57 6.87 12.83
N GLU A 246 -13.05 6.96 14.06
CA GLU A 246 -12.31 7.53 15.19
C GLU A 246 -11.79 6.46 16.13
N TYR A 247 -10.59 6.67 16.67
CA TYR A 247 -9.90 5.73 17.53
C TYR A 247 -9.57 6.36 18.86
N LEU A 248 -9.74 5.59 19.92
CA LEU A 248 -9.16 5.85 21.22
C LEU A 248 -7.77 5.18 21.22
N THR A 249 -6.74 6.01 21.38
CA THR A 249 -5.32 5.61 21.35
C THR A 249 -4.59 6.31 22.49
N GLY A 250 -3.60 5.67 23.09
CA GLY A 250 -2.81 6.26 24.16
C GLY A 250 -2.32 5.19 25.15
N PRO A 251 -1.58 5.57 26.20
CA PRO A 251 -1.19 4.66 27.28
C PRO A 251 -2.39 3.93 27.92
N GLU A 252 -3.56 4.57 27.95
CA GLU A 252 -4.80 4.03 28.47
C GLU A 252 -5.50 3.04 27.51
N TYR A 253 -5.11 3.04 26.22
CA TYR A 253 -5.60 2.13 25.19
C TYR A 253 -4.42 1.39 24.52
N PRO A 254 -3.87 0.33 25.15
CA PRO A 254 -2.72 -0.42 24.61
C PRO A 254 -3.01 -1.10 23.27
N VAL A 255 -4.29 -1.30 22.95
CA VAL A 255 -4.77 -1.59 21.60
C VAL A 255 -5.79 -0.51 21.24
N PRO A 256 -5.66 0.15 20.06
CA PRO A 256 -6.63 1.14 19.61
C PRO A 256 -8.06 0.61 19.66
N VAL A 257 -8.96 1.40 20.23
CA VAL A 257 -10.39 1.07 20.28
C VAL A 257 -11.12 1.92 19.24
N LEU A 258 -11.81 1.28 18.31
CA LEU A 258 -12.69 1.96 17.36
C LEU A 258 -13.93 2.46 18.10
N LYS A 259 -14.15 3.78 18.10
CA LYS A 259 -15.32 4.39 18.73
C LYS A 259 -16.60 3.90 18.05
N ALA A 260 -17.60 3.56 18.86
CA ALA A 260 -18.95 3.36 18.35
C ALA A 260 -19.45 4.70 17.76
N ARG A 261 -20.18 4.64 16.65
CA ARG A 261 -20.80 5.85 16.10
C ARG A 261 -21.90 6.31 17.07
N ASP A 262 -21.84 7.57 17.47
CA ASP A 262 -23.03 8.24 17.99
C ASP A 262 -24.02 8.32 16.83
N SER A 263 -25.20 7.73 16.99
CA SER A 263 -26.21 7.59 15.95
C SER A 263 -26.51 8.95 15.31
N VAL A 264 -25.98 9.18 14.11
CA VAL A 264 -26.54 10.18 13.19
C VAL A 264 -27.93 9.65 12.81
N SER A 265 -28.94 10.53 12.82
CA SER A 265 -30.39 10.25 12.75
C SER A 265 -30.80 8.86 12.24
N ALA A 266 -31.80 8.25 12.86
CA ALA A 266 -32.37 6.94 12.47
C ALA A 266 -32.71 6.82 10.96
N GLU A 267 -32.87 7.94 10.27
CA GLU A 267 -33.04 8.06 8.82
C GLU A 267 -31.80 7.65 8.01
N ASP A 268 -30.59 8.01 8.46
CA ASP A 268 -29.33 7.68 7.77
C ASP A 268 -28.97 6.19 7.88
N ASP A 269 -29.28 5.58 9.04
CA ASP A 269 -29.17 4.14 9.27
C ASP A 269 -30.24 3.35 8.49
N LEU A 270 -31.46 3.91 8.35
CA LEU A 270 -32.52 3.35 7.50
C LEU A 270 -32.12 3.34 6.02
N ILE A 271 -31.46 4.39 5.54
CA ILE A 271 -30.95 4.47 4.18
C ILE A 271 -29.84 3.42 3.96
N ASP A 272 -28.90 3.26 4.90
CA ASP A 272 -27.85 2.23 4.80
C ASP A 272 -28.44 0.82 4.77
N TYR A 273 -29.44 0.55 5.60
CA TYR A 273 -30.18 -0.71 5.61
C TYR A 273 -30.96 -0.94 4.30
N PHE A 274 -31.64 0.08 3.78
CA PHE A 274 -32.44 -0.03 2.55
C PHE A 274 -31.57 -0.32 1.32
N TRP A 275 -30.39 0.31 1.21
CA TRP A 275 -29.44 0.03 0.12
C TRP A 275 -28.76 -1.35 0.26
N ASP A 276 -28.49 -1.81 1.47
CA ASP A 276 -27.91 -3.15 1.70
C ASP A 276 -28.90 -4.29 1.39
N VAL A 277 -30.21 -4.07 1.61
CA VAL A 277 -31.28 -5.01 1.24
C VAL A 277 -31.51 -5.03 -0.27
N TYR A 278 -31.62 -3.88 -0.93
CA TYR A 278 -31.91 -3.81 -2.37
C TYR A 278 -30.77 -4.34 -3.26
N LEU A 279 -29.51 -4.20 -2.83
CA LEU A 279 -28.35 -4.76 -3.56
C LEU A 279 -28.07 -6.23 -3.22
N GLY A 280 -28.76 -6.82 -2.23
CA GLY A 280 -28.62 -8.21 -1.82
C GLY A 280 -29.63 -9.17 -2.44
N GLU A 281 -30.72 -8.65 -3.03
CA GLU A 281 -31.85 -9.45 -3.51
C GLU A 281 -31.73 -9.95 -4.96
N GLU A 282 -30.75 -9.51 -5.75
CA GLU A 282 -30.62 -9.98 -7.14
C GLU A 282 -30.12 -11.43 -7.26
N ASP A 283 -29.69 -12.09 -6.17
CA ASP A 283 -29.13 -13.45 -6.20
C ASP A 283 -29.86 -14.52 -5.36
N SER A 284 -31.02 -14.23 -4.73
CA SER A 284 -31.77 -15.29 -4.00
C SER A 284 -33.25 -14.96 -3.78
N MET A 285 -34.10 -15.44 -4.69
CA MET A 285 -35.53 -15.63 -4.42
C MET A 285 -35.71 -16.81 -3.43
N SER A 286 -35.91 -16.51 -2.15
CA SER A 286 -36.62 -17.42 -1.23
C SER A 286 -37.31 -16.65 -0.10
N GLU A 287 -38.63 -16.73 -0.14
CA GLU A 287 -39.70 -16.47 0.83
C GLU A 287 -39.45 -15.69 2.14
N MET A 288 -40.32 -14.69 2.29
CA MET A 288 -40.65 -13.89 3.45
C MET A 288 -40.80 -14.68 4.77
N SER A 289 -40.15 -14.20 5.82
CA SER A 289 -40.69 -14.30 7.18
C SER A 289 -40.36 -13.06 8.00
N SER A 290 -41.44 -12.37 8.36
CA SER A 290 -41.52 -11.26 9.29
C SER A 290 -41.14 -11.70 10.71
N ASN A 291 -40.07 -11.11 11.26
CA ASN A 291 -40.01 -10.49 12.60
C ASN A 291 -38.56 -10.32 13.05
N GLY A 292 -38.20 -9.11 13.48
CA GLY A 292 -37.00 -8.85 14.28
C GLY A 292 -36.19 -7.68 13.76
N GLU A 293 -36.51 -6.48 14.24
CA GLU A 293 -35.59 -5.34 14.24
C GLU A 293 -34.31 -5.76 14.97
N THR A 294 -33.32 -6.19 14.20
CA THR A 294 -31.96 -6.36 14.72
C THR A 294 -31.16 -5.18 14.24
N LYS A 295 -30.91 -4.21 15.13
CA LYS A 295 -29.86 -3.20 14.99
C LYS A 295 -28.51 -3.91 14.87
N ARG A 296 -28.21 -4.44 13.68
CA ARG A 296 -26.94 -5.09 13.35
C ARG A 296 -26.05 -4.03 12.73
N GLY A 297 -24.89 -3.79 13.35
CA GLY A 297 -23.85 -2.96 12.72
C GLY A 297 -23.51 -3.43 11.30
N PRO A 298 -22.86 -2.58 10.49
CA PRO A 298 -22.79 -2.72 9.03
C PRO A 298 -22.40 -4.15 8.61
N PRO A 299 -23.11 -4.76 7.64
CA PRO A 299 -22.92 -6.15 7.28
C PRO A 299 -21.51 -6.36 6.71
N ARG A 300 -20.65 -7.06 7.47
CA ARG A 300 -19.34 -7.50 6.99
C ARG A 300 -19.55 -8.62 5.96
N ARG A 301 -19.35 -8.30 4.68
CA ARG A 301 -19.42 -9.26 3.58
C ARG A 301 -18.12 -10.08 3.52
N ARG A 302 -18.17 -11.25 2.87
CA ARG A 302 -16.94 -12.03 2.62
C ARG A 302 -16.06 -11.26 1.62
N LYS A 303 -14.75 -11.20 1.87
CA LYS A 303 -13.78 -10.66 0.90
C LYS A 303 -13.70 -11.64 -0.27
N ALA A 304 -14.20 -11.23 -1.43
CA ALA A 304 -14.28 -12.04 -2.64
C ALA A 304 -13.02 -11.84 -3.47
N ILE A 305 -12.44 -12.92 -4.00
CA ILE A 305 -11.27 -12.85 -4.88
C ILE A 305 -11.70 -12.37 -6.27
N SER A 306 -10.96 -11.41 -6.82
CA SER A 306 -11.10 -10.92 -8.18
C SER A 306 -10.03 -11.55 -9.08
N ARG A 307 -10.41 -11.92 -10.30
CA ARG A 307 -9.45 -12.43 -11.31
C ARG A 307 -8.64 -11.28 -11.89
N TRP A 308 -7.34 -11.49 -12.04
CA TRP A 308 -6.45 -10.58 -12.74
C TRP A 308 -6.06 -11.16 -14.11
N PRO A 309 -5.95 -10.33 -15.17
CA PRO A 309 -6.17 -8.89 -15.20
C PRO A 309 -7.65 -8.46 -15.09
N PRO A 310 -7.97 -7.35 -14.40
CA PRO A 310 -9.33 -6.83 -14.30
C PRO A 310 -9.89 -6.40 -15.66
N PHE A 311 -11.22 -6.46 -15.80
CA PHE A 311 -11.91 -5.96 -16.99
C PHE A 311 -11.75 -4.43 -17.10
N GLY A 312 -11.44 -3.94 -18.30
CA GLY A 312 -11.40 -2.50 -18.58
C GLY A 312 -10.02 -1.85 -18.43
N LEU A 313 -9.01 -2.57 -17.91
CA LEU A 313 -7.63 -2.13 -18.02
C LEU A 313 -7.02 -2.69 -19.31
N ASP A 314 -6.50 -1.80 -20.17
CA ASP A 314 -5.83 -2.20 -21.41
C ASP A 314 -4.33 -2.33 -21.16
N TYR A 315 -3.79 -3.53 -21.41
CA TYR A 315 -2.36 -3.82 -21.30
C TYR A 315 -1.67 -3.78 -22.67
N GLY A 316 -2.33 -3.18 -23.68
CA GLY A 316 -1.84 -3.08 -25.06
C GLY A 316 -1.91 -4.41 -25.82
N ASN A 317 -2.66 -5.39 -25.30
CA ASN A 317 -2.94 -6.67 -25.96
C ASN A 317 -4.23 -6.59 -26.81
N SER A 318 -5.02 -5.53 -26.59
CA SER A 318 -6.20 -5.20 -27.35
C SER A 318 -5.77 -4.53 -28.66
N GLY A 319 -5.86 -5.24 -29.79
CA GLY A 319 -5.77 -4.57 -31.10
C GLY A 319 -6.95 -3.60 -31.31
N PRO A 320 -6.96 -2.80 -32.40
CA PRO A 320 -8.07 -1.91 -32.74
C PRO A 320 -9.28 -2.74 -33.21
N ALA A 321 -9.98 -3.41 -32.30
CA ALA A 321 -11.22 -4.14 -32.62
C ALA A 321 -12.00 -4.52 -31.35
N TRP A 322 -12.85 -3.62 -30.88
CA TRP A 322 -13.92 -3.92 -29.93
C TRP A 322 -15.13 -4.63 -30.60
N HIS A 323 -14.91 -5.32 -31.73
CA HIS A 323 -16.01 -5.80 -32.60
C HIS A 323 -16.08 -7.33 -32.75
N ASN A 324 -15.22 -8.12 -32.12
CA ASN A 324 -15.26 -9.59 -32.23
C ASN A 324 -15.38 -10.30 -30.86
N PRO A 325 -16.45 -11.08 -30.61
CA PRO A 325 -16.67 -11.84 -29.36
C PRO A 325 -15.56 -12.84 -29.00
N GLY A 326 -14.69 -13.19 -29.95
CA GLY A 326 -13.55 -14.10 -29.75
C GLY A 326 -12.25 -13.44 -29.24
N HIS A 327 -12.20 -12.11 -29.08
CA HIS A 327 -10.99 -11.41 -28.64
C HIS A 327 -10.72 -11.45 -27.12
N GLY A 328 -11.60 -12.09 -26.34
CA GLY A 328 -11.44 -12.25 -24.88
C GLY A 328 -10.24 -13.10 -24.42
N ILE A 329 -9.54 -13.77 -25.35
CA ILE A 329 -8.51 -14.76 -25.04
C ILE A 329 -7.12 -14.14 -24.79
N LYS A 330 -6.78 -13.00 -25.41
CA LYS A 330 -5.44 -12.38 -25.27
C LYS A 330 -5.16 -11.75 -23.90
N ARG A 331 -6.20 -11.58 -23.06
CA ARG A 331 -6.04 -11.17 -21.66
C ARG A 331 -5.42 -12.26 -20.79
N LEU A 332 -5.61 -13.53 -21.16
CA LEU A 332 -5.01 -14.69 -20.47
C LEU A 332 -3.51 -14.83 -20.77
N GLU A 333 -3.00 -14.13 -21.78
CA GLU A 333 -1.58 -14.07 -22.13
C GLU A 333 -0.81 -13.09 -21.25
N MET A 334 -1.49 -12.26 -20.45
CA MET A 334 -0.83 -11.35 -19.52
C MET A 334 -0.16 -12.11 -18.38
N GLU A 335 1.13 -11.88 -18.21
CA GLU A 335 1.90 -12.40 -17.10
C GLU A 335 2.28 -11.27 -16.15
N LEU A 336 2.24 -11.54 -14.85
CA LEU A 336 2.80 -10.63 -13.87
C LEU A 336 4.33 -10.55 -14.01
N PRO A 337 4.92 -9.39 -13.70
CA PRO A 337 6.36 -9.29 -13.47
C PRO A 337 6.78 -10.24 -12.34
N TRP A 338 8.08 -10.50 -12.23
CA TRP A 338 8.61 -11.11 -11.02
C TRP A 338 8.33 -10.19 -9.84
N VAL A 339 7.68 -10.66 -8.79
CA VAL A 339 7.38 -9.85 -7.61
C VAL A 339 8.02 -10.48 -6.38
N ARG A 340 8.76 -9.66 -5.63
CA ARG A 340 9.24 -10.02 -4.31
C ARG A 340 8.85 -8.95 -3.29
N ILE A 341 8.13 -9.38 -2.27
CA ILE A 341 7.83 -8.53 -1.12
C ILE A 341 8.82 -8.86 0.00
N PHE A 342 9.48 -7.83 0.53
CA PHE A 342 10.37 -7.92 1.67
C PHE A 342 9.64 -7.39 2.89
N THR A 343 9.63 -8.15 3.98
CA THR A 343 9.06 -7.66 5.23
C THR A 343 9.87 -8.11 6.43
N GLN A 344 9.80 -7.34 7.50
CA GLN A 344 10.54 -7.66 8.72
C GLN A 344 10.04 -8.98 9.31
N ALA A 345 10.97 -9.84 9.73
CA ALA A 345 10.68 -11.07 10.42
C ALA A 345 9.96 -10.76 11.75
N ASP A 346 8.93 -11.53 12.05
CA ASP A 346 8.33 -11.52 13.37
C ASP A 346 9.25 -12.34 14.30
N ASP A 347 9.56 -11.85 15.51
CA ASP A 347 10.47 -12.49 16.51
C ASP A 347 10.15 -13.97 16.83
N SER A 348 9.02 -14.47 16.34
CA SER A 348 8.58 -15.87 16.45
C SER A 348 9.38 -16.88 15.63
N VAL A 349 10.26 -16.46 14.71
CA VAL A 349 11.02 -17.38 13.83
C VAL A 349 12.52 -17.27 14.07
N SER A 350 12.99 -17.83 15.18
CA SER A 350 14.41 -18.19 15.36
C SER A 350 14.58 -19.69 15.13
N GLU A 351 15.40 -20.07 14.14
CA GLU A 351 15.77 -21.47 13.83
C GLU A 351 16.82 -22.07 14.78
N SER A 352 17.16 -21.39 15.89
CA SER A 352 18.12 -21.88 16.88
C SER A 352 17.43 -22.47 18.11
N LYS A 353 17.98 -23.61 18.55
CA LYS A 353 17.50 -24.47 19.65
C LYS A 353 17.36 -23.72 20.99
N ALA A 354 16.19 -23.12 21.24
CA ALA A 354 15.46 -23.03 22.52
C ALA A 354 14.42 -21.90 22.42
N PRO A 355 13.12 -22.15 22.61
CA PRO A 355 12.11 -21.11 22.44
C PRO A 355 12.05 -20.27 23.72
N VAL A 356 12.77 -19.14 23.76
CA VAL A 356 12.41 -18.06 24.67
C VAL A 356 11.12 -17.45 24.13
N LYS A 357 10.00 -17.91 24.68
CA LYS A 357 8.66 -17.41 24.31
C LYS A 357 8.53 -15.94 24.71
N SER A 358 8.94 -15.01 23.85
CA SER A 358 8.42 -13.63 23.89
C SER A 358 6.94 -13.71 23.57
N LYS A 359 6.12 -13.81 24.63
CA LYS A 359 4.72 -14.24 24.54
C LYS A 359 3.75 -13.17 24.01
N ASN A 360 4.21 -11.95 23.73
CA ASN A 360 3.31 -10.79 23.67
C ASN A 360 3.43 -9.87 22.45
N THR A 361 4.42 -10.02 21.55
CA THR A 361 4.51 -9.16 20.36
C THR A 361 3.64 -9.70 19.23
N LYS A 362 2.56 -8.96 18.91
CA LYS A 362 1.74 -9.26 17.72
C LYS A 362 2.56 -8.97 16.46
N PRO A 363 2.41 -9.78 15.39
CA PRO A 363 3.07 -9.51 14.12
C PRO A 363 2.69 -8.14 13.58
N SER A 364 3.61 -7.48 12.87
CA SER A 364 3.35 -6.15 12.31
C SER A 364 2.18 -6.19 11.32
N VAL A 365 1.44 -5.08 11.21
CA VAL A 365 0.36 -4.96 10.21
C VAL A 365 0.95 -5.07 8.80
N LEU A 366 2.11 -4.47 8.54
CA LEU A 366 2.77 -4.53 7.22
C LEU A 366 3.19 -5.97 6.85
N SER A 367 3.71 -6.75 7.80
CA SER A 367 4.06 -8.18 7.60
C SER A 367 2.81 -9.02 7.29
N GLN A 368 1.70 -8.74 7.98
CA GLN A 368 0.43 -9.40 7.70
C GLN A 368 -0.12 -9.02 6.30
N GLN A 369 -0.09 -7.74 5.94
CA GLN A 369 -0.51 -7.26 4.63
C GLN A 369 0.35 -7.83 3.49
N ALA A 370 1.67 -7.92 3.69
CA ALA A 370 2.58 -8.55 2.74
C ALA A 370 2.24 -10.01 2.49
N LYS A 371 2.04 -10.80 3.56
CA LYS A 371 1.64 -12.22 3.47
C LYS A 371 0.30 -12.36 2.72
N GLU A 372 -0.66 -11.50 3.04
CA GLU A 372 -1.97 -11.49 2.39
C GLU A 372 -1.88 -11.12 0.90
N MET A 373 -1.08 -10.12 0.55
CA MET A 373 -0.84 -9.71 -0.84
C MET A 373 -0.23 -10.85 -1.66
N ILE A 374 0.80 -11.53 -1.15
CA ILE A 374 1.42 -12.69 -1.82
C ILE A 374 0.40 -13.81 -2.07
N ASP A 375 -0.38 -14.17 -1.04
CA ASP A 375 -1.38 -15.23 -1.13
C ASP A 375 -2.51 -14.89 -2.11
N VAL A 376 -2.95 -13.63 -2.13
CA VAL A 376 -3.97 -13.16 -3.07
C VAL A 376 -3.41 -13.08 -4.50
N MET A 377 -2.22 -12.51 -4.74
CA MET A 377 -1.59 -12.48 -6.07
C MET A 377 -1.42 -13.89 -6.66
N ARG A 378 -0.95 -14.85 -5.86
CA ARG A 378 -0.76 -16.23 -6.31
C ARG A 378 -2.08 -16.89 -6.75
N ARG A 379 -3.19 -16.59 -6.07
CA ARG A 379 -4.52 -17.15 -6.38
C ARG A 379 -5.24 -16.40 -7.50
N SER A 380 -5.10 -15.07 -7.57
CA SER A 380 -5.83 -14.21 -8.49
C SER A 380 -5.18 -14.11 -9.87
N CYS A 381 -3.85 -14.15 -9.95
CA CYS A 381 -3.11 -13.82 -11.17
C CYS A 381 -2.58 -15.04 -11.94
N PHE A 382 -2.59 -16.23 -11.34
CA PHE A 382 -2.05 -17.46 -11.95
C PHE A 382 -3.08 -18.58 -11.99
N TRP A 383 -4.35 -18.23 -12.18
CA TRP A 383 -5.43 -19.20 -12.28
C TRP A 383 -5.16 -20.20 -13.40
N GLY A 384 -5.30 -21.50 -13.10
CA GLY A 384 -5.11 -22.58 -14.07
C GLY A 384 -3.64 -22.90 -14.39
N ARG A 385 -2.67 -22.26 -13.72
CA ARG A 385 -1.26 -22.64 -13.78
C ARG A 385 -0.85 -23.50 -12.60
N GLU A 386 0.27 -24.21 -12.74
CA GLU A 386 0.81 -25.03 -11.65
C GLU A 386 1.18 -24.15 -10.44
N LYS A 387 0.97 -24.69 -9.23
CA LYS A 387 1.24 -23.98 -7.97
C LYS A 387 2.70 -23.49 -7.88
N GLY A 388 3.66 -24.29 -8.35
CA GLY A 388 5.08 -23.91 -8.37
C GLY A 388 5.37 -22.70 -9.26
N TYR A 389 4.58 -22.48 -10.32
CA TYR A 389 4.73 -21.31 -11.20
C TYR A 389 4.41 -20.01 -10.44
N SER A 390 3.28 -19.95 -9.73
CA SER A 390 2.92 -18.75 -8.95
C SER A 390 3.85 -18.54 -7.76
N GLU A 391 4.30 -19.62 -7.11
CA GLU A 391 5.25 -19.56 -6.00
C GLU A 391 6.64 -19.06 -6.42
N SER A 392 7.07 -19.36 -7.64
CA SER A 392 8.34 -18.84 -8.20
C SER A 392 8.23 -17.39 -8.66
N ARG A 393 7.10 -16.99 -9.27
CA ARG A 393 6.87 -15.63 -9.78
C ARG A 393 6.66 -14.61 -8.68
N VAL A 394 5.94 -14.96 -7.62
CA VAL A 394 5.57 -14.07 -6.52
C VAL A 394 6.10 -14.63 -5.22
N THR A 395 7.10 -13.97 -4.62
CA THR A 395 7.86 -14.47 -3.45
C THR A 395 7.83 -13.52 -2.27
N LEU A 396 7.94 -14.07 -1.06
CA LEU A 396 8.11 -13.32 0.19
C LEU A 396 9.53 -13.53 0.69
N SER A 397 10.21 -12.47 1.12
CA SER A 397 11.49 -12.53 1.80
C SER A 397 11.39 -11.87 3.16
N LEU A 398 11.89 -12.53 4.18
CA LEU A 398 11.96 -11.97 5.53
C LEU A 398 13.37 -11.41 5.77
N TYR A 399 13.47 -10.27 6.44
CA TYR A 399 14.73 -9.74 6.95
C TYR A 399 14.67 -9.63 8.48
N PRO A 400 15.75 -9.93 9.22
CA PRO A 400 15.78 -9.90 10.69
C PRO A 400 15.28 -8.58 11.29
N HIS A 401 14.73 -8.64 12.51
CA HIS A 401 14.29 -7.44 13.22
C HIS A 401 15.44 -6.46 13.50
N ASP A 402 16.64 -7.01 13.75
CA ASP A 402 17.86 -6.25 14.03
C ASP A 402 18.47 -5.59 12.79
N GLN A 403 18.03 -6.00 11.59
CA GLN A 403 18.45 -5.40 10.33
C GLN A 403 17.59 -4.19 10.00
N GLN A 404 18.23 -3.14 9.49
CA GLN A 404 17.54 -1.92 9.09
C GLN A 404 16.82 -2.12 7.75
N VAL A 405 15.82 -1.27 7.48
CA VAL A 405 15.14 -1.21 6.16
C VAL A 405 16.13 -1.05 5.01
N ASP A 406 17.30 -0.47 5.30
CA ASP A 406 18.41 -0.28 4.36
C ASP A 406 19.04 -1.61 3.92
N ASP A 407 19.21 -2.55 4.84
CA ASP A 407 19.71 -3.89 4.54
C ASP A 407 18.72 -4.61 3.62
N ALA A 408 17.41 -4.45 3.89
CA ALA A 408 16.36 -4.98 3.03
C ALA A 408 16.40 -4.36 1.62
N ARG A 409 16.81 -3.08 1.51
CA ARG A 409 16.97 -2.38 0.22
C ARG A 409 18.13 -2.93 -0.59
N GLU A 410 19.25 -3.22 0.04
CA GLU A 410 20.39 -3.87 -0.62
C GLU A 410 20.02 -5.27 -1.11
N LEU A 411 19.39 -6.08 -0.25
CA LEU A 411 18.89 -7.41 -0.62
C LEU A 411 17.88 -7.36 -1.78
N ALA A 412 17.00 -6.35 -1.78
CA ALA A 412 16.08 -6.09 -2.87
C ALA A 412 16.79 -5.73 -4.18
N GLY A 413 17.81 -4.88 -4.12
CA GLY A 413 18.65 -4.52 -5.27
C GLY A 413 19.37 -5.74 -5.86
N LEU A 414 20.01 -6.56 -5.03
CA LEU A 414 20.67 -7.81 -5.45
C LEU A 414 19.68 -8.79 -6.11
N TRP A 415 18.47 -8.90 -5.57
CA TRP A 415 17.44 -9.74 -6.16
C TRP A 415 16.97 -9.19 -7.52
N LEU A 416 16.73 -7.88 -7.64
CA LEU A 416 16.37 -7.23 -8.90
C LEU A 416 17.44 -7.46 -9.97
N ARG A 417 18.73 -7.34 -9.61
CA ARG A 417 19.85 -7.64 -10.51
C ARG A 417 19.73 -9.04 -11.11
N GLY A 418 19.43 -10.05 -10.29
CA GLY A 418 19.26 -11.42 -10.76
C GLY A 418 18.09 -11.55 -11.75
N LYS A 419 16.93 -10.98 -11.42
CA LYS A 419 15.72 -11.05 -12.28
C LYS A 419 15.74 -10.18 -13.53
N MET A 420 16.65 -9.21 -13.56
CA MET A 420 16.94 -8.39 -14.72
C MET A 420 18.21 -8.86 -15.45
N ALA A 421 18.83 -9.98 -15.05
CA ALA A 421 19.91 -10.64 -15.79
C ALA A 421 19.38 -11.80 -16.65
N ASP A 422 18.34 -12.47 -16.17
CA ASP A 422 17.48 -13.40 -16.94
C ASP A 422 16.74 -12.63 -18.05
#